data_AF-A0A6B0SSA2-F1
#
_entry.id   AF-A0A6B0SSA2-F1
#
_cell.length_a   1.000
_cell.length_b   1.000
_cell.length_c   1.000
_cell.angle_alpha   90.00
_cell.angle_beta   90.00
_cell.angle_gamma   90.00
#
_symmetry.space_group_name_H-M   'P 1'
#
loop_
_entity.id
_entity.type
_entity.pdbx_description
1 polymer ?
#
loop_
_entity_poly.entity_id
_entity_poly.type
_entity_poly.pdbx_seq_one_letter_code
_entity_poly.pdbx_strand_id
1 'polypeptide(L)'
;MTEQTAEADGVTAHYYETDTERVLAFEGDGATAAIAQNREGYAMLKVRPSADGDELERYYGFDMALDHAAELLGRNPDDLPIPDAAADMGM
;
A
#
# COMPACT_ATOMS: atom_id res chain seq x y z
N MET A 1 7.69 -3.00 15.78
CA MET A 1 6.91 -1.85 15.31
C MET A 1 7.82 -1.02 14.45
N THR A 2 7.71 -1.23 13.15
CA THR A 2 8.42 -0.46 12.13
C THR A 2 7.41 0.50 11.52
N GLU A 3 7.79 1.77 11.39
CA GLU A 3 7.00 2.80 10.75
C GLU A 3 7.93 3.62 9.86
N GLN A 4 7.53 3.89 8.62
CA GLN A 4 8.32 4.67 7.68
C GLN A 4 7.40 5.49 6.78
N THR A 5 7.81 6.71 6.45
CA THR A 5 7.08 7.59 5.55
C THR A 5 7.97 7.96 4.36
N ALA A 6 7.38 8.05 3.18
CA ALA A 6 8.02 8.55 1.97
C ALA A 6 7.06 9.50 1.25
N GLU A 7 7.60 10.54 0.63
CA GLU A 7 6.83 11.57 -0.08
C GLU A 7 7.43 11.79 -1.47
N ALA A 8 6.60 11.75 -2.50
CA ALA A 8 6.98 12.04 -3.88
C ALA A 8 5.75 12.51 -4.67
N ASP A 9 5.94 13.43 -5.62
CA ASP A 9 4.91 13.87 -6.56
C ASP A 9 3.56 14.29 -5.95
N GLY A 10 3.57 14.80 -4.71
CA GLY A 10 2.36 15.21 -3.99
C GLY A 10 1.57 14.05 -3.36
N VAL A 11 2.15 12.85 -3.32
CA VAL A 11 1.64 11.68 -2.61
C VAL A 11 2.48 11.44 -1.36
N THR A 12 1.83 11.15 -0.25
CA THR A 12 2.46 10.67 0.98
C THR A 12 2.17 9.19 1.12
N ALA A 13 3.22 8.38 1.27
CA ALA A 13 3.12 6.97 1.62
C ALA A 13 3.53 6.75 3.07
N HIS A 14 2.67 6.06 3.82
CA HIS A 14 2.89 5.70 5.21
C HIS A 14 2.88 4.17 5.34
N TYR A 15 4.03 3.62 5.70
CA TYR A 15 4.22 2.21 5.98
C TYR A 15 4.21 1.98 7.48
N TYR A 16 3.45 0.99 7.93
CA TYR A 16 3.48 0.54 9.31
C TYR A 16 3.12 -0.93 9.44
N GLU A 17 3.54 -1.50 10.56
CA GLU A 17 3.23 -2.87 10.92
C GLU A 17 2.30 -2.95 12.13
N THR A 18 1.27 -3.78 12.01
CA THR A 18 0.46 -4.23 13.14
C THR A 18 0.91 -5.63 13.57
N ASP A 19 0.22 -6.19 14.56
CA ASP A 19 0.45 -7.59 14.98
C ASP A 19 0.09 -8.59 13.87
N THR A 20 -0.83 -8.23 12.97
CA THR A 20 -1.37 -9.15 11.95
C THR A 20 -1.04 -8.77 10.53
N GLU A 21 -0.72 -7.50 10.26
CA GLU A 21 -0.59 -6.95 8.91
C GLU A 21 0.64 -6.04 8.76
N ARG A 22 1.18 -5.99 7.54
CA ARG A 22 2.01 -4.89 7.04
C ARG A 22 1.11 -4.02 6.17
N VAL A 23 1.06 -2.73 6.43
CA VAL A 23 0.19 -1.79 5.72
C VAL A 23 1.03 -0.72 5.07
N LEU A 24 0.79 -0.48 3.79
CA LEU A 24 1.29 0.66 3.03
C LEU A 24 0.09 1.50 2.60
N ALA A 25 -0.10 2.64 3.25
CA ALA A 25 -1.17 3.59 2.99
C ALA A 25 -0.65 4.76 2.16
N PHE A 26 -1.48 5.25 1.25
CA PHE A 26 -1.20 6.39 0.38
C PHE A 26 -2.27 7.45 0.53
N GLU A 27 -1.85 8.71 0.49
CA GLU A 27 -2.72 9.88 0.45
C GLU A 27 -2.17 10.91 -0.55
N GLY A 28 -3.02 11.39 -1.44
CA GLY A 28 -2.65 12.41 -2.44
C GLY A 28 -3.89 12.99 -3.14
N ASP A 29 -3.86 14.29 -3.44
CA ASP A 29 -4.94 15.03 -4.12
C ASP A 29 -6.37 14.78 -3.60
N GLY A 30 -6.52 14.52 -2.30
CA GLY A 30 -7.81 14.24 -1.66
C GLY A 30 -8.34 12.82 -1.89
N ALA A 31 -7.53 11.92 -2.45
CA ALA A 31 -7.80 10.50 -2.56
C ALA A 31 -6.87 9.70 -1.63
N THR A 32 -7.30 8.47 -1.30
CA THR A 32 -6.54 7.54 -0.47
C THR A 32 -6.57 6.14 -1.08
N ALA A 33 -5.55 5.36 -0.78
CA ALA A 33 -5.51 3.93 -1.08
C ALA A 33 -4.63 3.23 -0.03
N ALA A 34 -4.79 1.93 0.15
CA ALA A 34 -3.86 1.16 0.96
C ALA A 34 -3.66 -0.26 0.43
N ILE A 35 -2.45 -0.78 0.62
CA ILE A 35 -2.07 -2.15 0.35
C ILE A 35 -1.75 -2.81 1.69
N ALA A 36 -2.46 -3.88 2.03
CA ALA A 36 -2.27 -4.63 3.27
C ALA A 36 -1.84 -6.07 2.97
N GLN A 37 -0.75 -6.50 3.60
CA GLN A 37 -0.24 -7.87 3.55
C GLN A 37 -0.41 -8.52 4.92
N ASN A 38 -0.93 -9.74 4.99
CA ASN A 38 -0.89 -10.49 6.24
C ASN A 38 0.55 -10.85 6.60
N ARG A 39 0.91 -10.72 7.89
CA ARG A 39 2.21 -11.15 8.42
C ARG A 39 2.33 -12.66 8.55
N GLU A 40 1.20 -13.33 8.74
CA GLU A 40 1.09 -14.77 8.88
C GLU A 40 0.15 -15.35 7.81
N GLY A 41 0.42 -16.59 7.39
CA GLY A 41 -0.38 -17.28 6.39
C GLY A 41 -0.02 -16.90 4.95
N TYR A 42 -1.01 -16.89 4.06
CA TYR A 42 -0.77 -16.58 2.65
C TYR A 42 -0.49 -15.08 2.48
N ALA A 43 0.70 -14.77 1.95
CA ALA A 43 1.26 -13.44 1.78
C ALA A 43 0.58 -12.59 0.66
N MET A 44 -0.69 -12.86 0.35
CA MET A 44 -1.46 -12.08 -0.61
C MET A 44 -1.64 -10.63 -0.15
N LEU A 45 -1.60 -9.73 -1.11
CA LEU A 45 -1.78 -8.31 -0.92
C LEU A 45 -3.24 -7.95 -1.15
N LYS A 46 -3.81 -7.16 -0.23
CA LYS A 46 -5.19 -6.66 -0.28
C LYS A 46 -5.15 -5.18 -0.59
N VAL A 47 -5.82 -4.75 -1.65
CA VAL A 47 -6.02 -3.32 -1.93
C VAL A 47 -7.29 -2.85 -1.23
N ARG A 48 -7.22 -1.68 -0.60
CA ARG A 48 -8.29 -1.05 0.20
C ARG A 48 -8.44 0.42 -0.21
N PRO A 49 -9.62 1.04 -0.04
CA PRO A 49 -9.82 2.47 -0.32
C PRO A 49 -9.14 3.38 0.71
N SER A 50 -8.81 2.85 1.89
CA SER A 50 -8.05 3.54 2.94
C SER A 50 -7.39 2.50 3.84
N ALA A 51 -6.52 2.94 4.74
CA ALA A 51 -5.81 2.08 5.70
C ALA A 51 -6.73 1.11 6.47
N ASP A 52 -7.85 1.63 6.96
CA ASP A 52 -8.86 0.89 7.73
C ASP A 52 -10.05 0.40 6.88
N GLY A 53 -9.98 0.60 5.56
CA GLY A 53 -11.03 0.24 4.63
C GLY A 53 -11.18 -1.27 4.42
N ASP A 54 -12.35 -1.67 3.93
CA ASP A 54 -12.57 -3.06 3.53
C ASP A 54 -11.73 -3.42 2.30
N GLU A 55 -11.42 -4.71 2.18
CA GLU A 55 -10.75 -5.28 1.02
C GLU A 55 -11.60 -5.10 -0.25
N LEU A 56 -11.00 -4.55 -1.29
CA LEU A 56 -11.58 -4.45 -2.63
C LEU A 56 -11.18 -5.63 -3.50
N GLU A 57 -9.88 -5.94 -3.53
CA GLU A 57 -9.29 -6.93 -4.44
C GLU A 57 -8.00 -7.52 -3.84
N ARG A 58 -7.62 -8.72 -4.30
CA ARG A 58 -6.38 -9.42 -3.88
C ARG A 58 -5.42 -9.68 -5.02
N TYR A 59 -4.13 -9.51 -4.73
CA TYR A 59 -3.04 -9.76 -5.66
C TYR A 59 -1.94 -10.63 -5.06
N TYR A 60 -1.30 -11.41 -5.93
CA TYR A 60 -0.08 -12.15 -5.59
C TYR A 60 1.18 -11.31 -5.77
N GLY A 61 1.17 -10.31 -6.64
CA GLY A 61 2.32 -9.46 -6.96
C GLY A 61 2.12 -8.03 -6.48
N PHE A 62 3.19 -7.42 -5.96
CA PHE A 62 3.15 -6.06 -5.46
C PHE A 62 2.91 -5.03 -6.55
N ASP A 63 3.51 -5.22 -7.73
CA ASP A 63 3.30 -4.35 -8.88
C ASP A 63 1.81 -4.25 -9.27
N MET A 64 1.09 -5.38 -9.30
CA MET A 64 -0.35 -5.37 -9.59
C MET A 64 -1.19 -4.70 -8.49
N ALA A 65 -0.77 -4.83 -7.23
CA ALA A 65 -1.43 -4.14 -6.13
C ALA A 65 -1.17 -2.62 -6.17
N LEU A 66 0.04 -2.21 -6.56
CA LEU A 66 0.42 -0.81 -6.78
C LEU A 66 -0.34 -0.18 -7.93
N ASP A 67 -0.48 -0.88 -9.06
CA ASP A 67 -1.29 -0.43 -10.20
C ASP A 67 -2.70 -0.07 -9.74
N HIS A 68 -3.38 -0.96 -9.02
CA HIS A 68 -4.73 -0.70 -8.53
C HIS A 68 -4.76 0.40 -7.46
N ALA A 69 -3.78 0.45 -6.54
CA ALA A 69 -3.71 1.56 -5.58
C ALA A 69 -3.55 2.92 -6.28
N ALA A 70 -2.74 2.98 -7.34
CA ALA A 70 -2.56 4.18 -8.15
C ALA A 70 -3.83 4.57 -8.91
N GLU A 71 -4.59 3.61 -9.42
CA GLU A 71 -5.91 3.84 -10.03
C GLU A 71 -6.88 4.51 -9.06
N LEU A 72 -6.92 4.07 -7.79
CA LEU A 72 -7.76 4.70 -6.76
C LEU A 72 -7.35 6.14 -6.46
N LEU A 73 -6.06 6.45 -6.58
CA LEU A 73 -5.51 7.79 -6.40
C LEU A 73 -5.62 8.65 -7.67
N GLY A 74 -5.97 8.06 -8.82
CA GLY A 74 -5.92 8.73 -10.11
C GLY A 74 -4.50 9.12 -10.56
N ARG A 75 -3.48 8.35 -10.14
CA ARG A 75 -2.05 8.61 -10.40
C ARG A 75 -1.44 7.49 -11.25
N ASN A 76 -0.22 7.72 -11.75
CA ASN A 76 0.60 6.65 -12.32
C ASN A 76 1.25 5.85 -11.18
N PRO A 77 1.27 4.51 -11.22
CA PRO A 77 1.98 3.68 -10.22
C PRO A 77 3.45 4.07 -10.03
N ASP A 78 4.14 4.50 -11.09
CA ASP A 78 5.55 4.95 -11.01
C ASP A 78 5.75 6.24 -10.18
N ASP A 79 4.67 7.00 -9.95
CA ASP A 79 4.70 8.24 -9.15
C ASP A 79 4.47 7.95 -7.65
N LEU A 80 4.18 6.71 -7.26
CA LEU A 80 3.94 6.36 -5.86
C LEU A 80 5.27 6.21 -5.10
N PRO A 81 5.48 6.97 -4.01
CA PRO A 81 6.65 6.78 -3.17
C PRO A 81 6.55 5.45 -2.42
N ILE A 82 7.55 4.57 -2.55
CA ILE A 82 7.61 3.30 -1.82
C ILE A 82 8.69 3.40 -0.75
N PRO A 83 8.34 3.35 0.55
CA PRO A 83 9.32 3.26 1.62
C PRO A 83 10.16 1.98 1.53
N ASP A 84 11.45 2.04 1.86
CA ASP A 84 12.35 0.88 1.82
C ASP A 84 11.79 -0.34 2.60
N ALA A 85 11.12 -0.09 3.72
CA ALA A 85 10.51 -1.13 4.55
C ALA A 85 9.29 -1.83 3.93
N ALA A 86 8.76 -1.29 2.82
CA ALA A 86 7.63 -1.84 2.06
C ALA A 86 8.07 -2.49 0.73
N ALA A 87 9.34 -2.34 0.33
CA ALA A 87 9.82 -2.72 -1.00
C ALA A 87 9.79 -4.24 -1.28
N ASP A 88 9.73 -5.07 -0.24
CA ASP A 88 9.64 -6.55 -0.33
C ASP A 88 8.22 -7.09 -0.05
N MET A 89 7.21 -6.22 0.04
CA MET A 89 5.82 -6.68 0.12
C MET A 89 5.49 -7.54 -1.11
N GLY A 90 4.70 -8.60 -0.91
CA GLY A 90 4.33 -9.56 -1.96
C GLY A 90 5.38 -10.61 -2.34
N MET A 91 6.55 -10.66 -1.67
CA MET A 91 7.58 -11.70 -1.84
C MET A 91 7.51 -12.82 -0.79
#